data_AF-A0A9Q1CPL0-F1
#
_entry.id   AF-A0A9Q1CPL0-F1
#
_cell.length_a   1.000
_cell.length_b   1.000
_cell.length_c   1.000
_cell.angle_alpha   90.00
_cell.angle_beta   90.00
_cell.angle_gamma   90.00
#
_symmetry.space_group_name_H-M   'P 1'
#
loop_
_entity.id
_entity.type
_entity.pdbx_description
1 polymer ?
#
loop_
_entity_poly.entity_id
_entity_poly.type
_entity_poly.pdbx_seq_one_letter_code
_entity_poly.pdbx_strand_id
1 'polypeptide(L)'
;MEPENIIRPYFRQGLTYREIVAVLRNSHGISLSKRKLKRILRQFGLYRRKHFTRFEQVVSFISNKLSGNGCLHGYRWMHRRCVERGLTVKRDVVMHVIRALDPEGVRLRRTRRLERRRYLSVGFQTSHSIWIPLINLNHTVLPSTAVSMGFQEEYCGSELILLTTILELSPDISWKQLSRVVDVHSSSLLTGERKPPQ
;
A
#
# COMPACT_ATOMS: atom_id res chain seq x y z
N MET A 1 37.51 -5.68 -13.71
CA MET A 1 36.32 -5.68 -12.82
C MET A 1 35.96 -7.12 -12.52
N GLU A 2 35.90 -7.50 -11.24
CA GLU A 2 35.50 -8.85 -10.86
C GLU A 2 34.04 -9.11 -11.28
N PRO A 3 33.73 -10.24 -11.95
CA PRO A 3 32.38 -10.57 -12.41
C PRO A 3 31.35 -10.66 -11.26
N GLU A 4 31.85 -10.76 -10.04
CA GLU A 4 31.14 -10.97 -8.79
C GLU A 4 30.36 -9.73 -8.35
N ASN A 5 30.96 -8.55 -8.46
CA ASN A 5 30.32 -7.27 -8.13
C ASN A 5 29.16 -6.97 -9.08
N ILE A 6 29.24 -7.47 -10.31
CA ILE A 6 28.22 -7.29 -11.34
C ILE A 6 27.05 -8.26 -11.13
N ILE A 7 27.31 -9.50 -10.71
CA ILE A 7 26.27 -10.54 -10.55
C ILE A 7 25.35 -10.28 -9.33
N ARG A 8 25.91 -9.75 -8.23
CA ARG A 8 25.18 -9.50 -6.97
C ARG A 8 23.91 -8.63 -7.13
N PRO A 9 23.94 -7.45 -7.78
CA PRO A 9 22.75 -6.62 -7.92
C PRO A 9 21.65 -7.31 -8.74
N TYR A 10 22.01 -7.93 -9.86
CA TYR A 10 21.05 -8.67 -10.70
C TYR A 10 20.42 -9.85 -9.96
N PHE A 11 21.20 -10.53 -9.11
CA PHE A 11 20.68 -11.58 -8.26
C PHE A 11 19.69 -11.04 -7.22
N ARG A 12 20.02 -9.93 -6.55
CA ARG A 12 19.16 -9.29 -5.53
C ARG A 12 17.86 -8.74 -6.10
N GLN A 13 17.87 -8.29 -7.36
CA GLN A 13 16.68 -7.85 -8.07
C GLN A 13 15.69 -9.00 -8.36
N GLY A 14 16.11 -10.25 -8.18
CA GLY A 14 15.25 -11.43 -8.36
C GLY A 14 15.26 -12.01 -9.78
N LEU A 15 16.15 -11.55 -10.66
CA LEU A 15 16.25 -12.03 -12.05
C LEU A 15 16.53 -13.54 -12.11
N THR A 16 15.94 -14.23 -13.08
CA THR A 16 16.20 -15.66 -13.28
C THR A 16 17.64 -15.91 -13.73
N TYR A 17 18.14 -17.14 -13.57
CA TYR A 17 19.51 -17.44 -14.01
C TYR A 17 19.72 -17.25 -15.51
N ARG A 18 18.65 -17.40 -16.32
CA ARG A 18 18.73 -17.19 -17.78
C ARG A 18 18.81 -15.71 -18.08
N GLU A 19 17.98 -14.89 -17.43
CA GLU A 19 18.01 -13.44 -17.55
C GLU A 19 19.37 -12.86 -17.14
N ILE A 20 19.93 -13.32 -16.01
CA ILE A 20 21.25 -12.86 -15.56
C ILE A 20 22.33 -13.16 -16.62
N VAL A 21 22.34 -14.37 -17.20
CA VAL A 21 23.29 -14.70 -18.28
C VAL A 21 23.08 -13.80 -19.50
N ALA A 22 21.83 -13.54 -19.89
CA ALA A 22 21.51 -12.68 -21.02
C ALA A 22 21.97 -11.22 -20.79
N VAL A 23 21.70 -10.67 -19.60
CA VAL A 23 22.12 -9.31 -19.22
C VAL A 23 23.65 -9.21 -19.16
N LEU A 24 24.34 -10.22 -18.62
CA LEU A 24 25.80 -10.23 -18.59
C LEU A 24 26.41 -10.24 -20.00
N ARG A 25 25.81 -10.99 -20.93
CA ARG A 25 26.24 -10.99 -22.32
C ARG A 25 25.96 -9.66 -23.01
N ASN A 26 24.76 -9.12 -22.87
CA ASN A 26 24.30 -7.97 -23.65
C ASN A 26 24.82 -6.63 -23.11
N SER A 27 24.90 -6.48 -21.78
CA SER A 27 25.27 -5.20 -21.15
C SER A 27 26.75 -5.14 -20.75
N HIS A 28 27.37 -6.28 -20.45
CA HIS A 28 28.74 -6.34 -19.93
C HIS A 28 29.72 -7.08 -20.85
N GLY A 29 29.25 -7.67 -21.95
CA GLY A 29 30.09 -8.46 -22.87
C GLY A 29 30.61 -9.77 -22.28
N ILE A 30 30.10 -10.20 -21.11
CA ILE A 30 30.60 -11.37 -20.38
C ILE A 30 29.78 -12.61 -20.76
N SER A 31 30.39 -13.55 -21.47
CA SER A 31 29.76 -14.84 -21.83
C SER A 31 29.95 -15.88 -20.71
N LEU A 32 28.88 -16.22 -19.98
CA LEU A 32 28.90 -17.23 -18.92
C LEU A 32 27.88 -18.33 -19.17
N SER A 33 28.28 -19.57 -18.86
CA SER A 33 27.32 -20.67 -18.80
C SER A 33 26.50 -20.61 -17.50
N LYS A 34 25.26 -21.09 -17.55
CA LYS A 34 24.39 -21.21 -16.36
C LYS A 34 25.04 -22.01 -15.22
N ARG A 35 25.86 -23.01 -15.56
CA ARG A 35 26.60 -23.83 -14.58
C ARG A 35 27.67 -22.99 -13.87
N LYS A 36 28.45 -22.18 -14.60
CA LYS A 36 29.45 -21.27 -14.03
C LYS A 36 28.78 -20.22 -13.14
N LEU A 37 27.69 -19.61 -13.59
CA LEU A 37 26.91 -18.67 -12.78
C LEU A 37 26.44 -19.30 -11.46
N LYS A 38 25.88 -20.51 -11.49
CA LYS A 38 25.45 -21.21 -10.27
C LYS A 38 26.61 -21.49 -9.32
N ARG A 39 27.80 -21.84 -9.83
CA ARG A 39 28.99 -22.09 -9.02
C ARG A 39 29.44 -20.82 -8.30
N ILE A 40 29.54 -19.71 -9.04
CA ILE A 40 29.87 -18.38 -8.51
C ILE A 40 28.89 -18.02 -7.39
N LEU A 41 27.58 -18.10 -7.64
CA LEU A 41 26.56 -17.77 -6.63
C LEU A 41 26.67 -18.62 -5.35
N ARG A 42 27.06 -19.91 -5.46
CA ARG A 42 27.28 -20.77 -4.30
C ARG A 42 28.50 -20.37 -3.49
N GLN A 43 29.60 -20.02 -4.16
CA GLN A 43 30.81 -19.52 -3.49
C GLN A 43 30.52 -18.26 -2.68
N PHE A 44 29.60 -17.41 -3.16
CA PHE A 44 29.18 -16.20 -2.45
C PHE A 44 28.02 -16.38 -1.46
N GLY A 45 27.54 -17.61 -1.26
CA GLY A 45 26.42 -17.86 -0.35
C GLY A 45 25.10 -17.24 -0.79
N LEU A 46 24.91 -16.95 -2.08
CA LEU A 46 23.72 -16.31 -2.63
C LEU A 46 22.67 -17.36 -3.01
N TYR A 47 21.60 -17.43 -2.23
CA TYR A 47 20.51 -18.40 -2.38
C TYR A 47 19.14 -17.69 -2.45
N ARG A 48 18.21 -18.21 -3.28
CA ARG A 48 16.87 -17.60 -3.49
C ARG A 48 15.75 -18.14 -2.61
N ARG A 49 16.02 -19.21 -1.87
CA ARG A 49 15.02 -19.96 -1.07
C ARG A 49 15.65 -20.51 0.22
N LYS A 50 16.60 -19.78 0.76
CA LYS A 50 17.22 -20.03 2.07
C LYS A 50 17.21 -18.72 2.84
N HIS A 51 17.29 -18.81 4.17
CA HIS A 51 17.32 -17.64 5.06
C HIS A 51 16.11 -16.73 4.83
N PHE A 52 14.92 -17.24 5.18
CA PHE A 52 13.70 -16.43 5.10
C PHE A 52 13.84 -15.18 5.97
N THR A 53 13.37 -14.07 5.44
CA THR A 53 13.39 -12.80 6.17
C THR A 53 12.47 -12.90 7.39
N ARG A 54 12.87 -12.24 8.49
CA ARG A 54 12.06 -12.17 9.71
C ARG A 54 10.65 -11.65 9.40
N PHE A 55 9.65 -12.27 10.02
CA PHE A 55 8.24 -11.97 9.75
C PHE A 55 7.89 -10.49 9.96
N GLU A 56 8.36 -9.89 11.06
CA GLU A 56 8.16 -8.47 11.39
C GLU A 56 8.58 -7.52 10.25
N GLN A 57 9.74 -7.77 9.65
CA GLN A 57 10.26 -6.95 8.54
C GLN A 57 9.37 -7.06 7.29
N VAL A 58 8.81 -8.24 7.05
CA VAL A 58 7.90 -8.48 5.93
C VAL A 58 6.58 -7.75 6.15
N VAL A 59 6.03 -7.81 7.36
CA VAL A 59 4.80 -7.10 7.73
C VAL A 59 4.99 -5.60 7.61
N SER A 60 6.07 -5.06 8.19
CA SER A 60 6.40 -3.63 8.09
C SER A 60 6.54 -3.17 6.63
N PHE A 61 7.24 -3.95 5.80
CA PHE A 61 7.38 -3.63 4.39
C PHE A 61 6.04 -3.63 3.64
N ILE A 62 5.19 -4.63 3.88
CA ILE A 62 3.88 -4.74 3.23
C ILE A 62 2.96 -3.60 3.68
N SER A 63 2.89 -3.32 4.99
CA SER A 63 2.11 -2.23 5.55
C SER A 63 2.48 -0.90 4.90
N ASN A 64 3.78 -0.56 4.88
CA ASN A 64 4.28 0.66 4.22
C ASN A 64 3.91 0.75 2.73
N LYS A 65 3.80 -0.39 2.03
CA LYS A 65 3.38 -0.41 0.62
C LYS A 65 1.87 -0.28 0.45
N LEU A 66 1.09 -0.83 1.37
CA LEU A 66 -0.37 -0.71 1.36
C LEU A 66 -0.83 0.72 1.66
N SER A 67 -0.11 1.47 2.50
CA SER A 67 -0.40 2.89 2.75
C SER A 67 -0.28 3.79 1.51
N GLY A 68 0.47 3.36 0.49
CA GLY A 68 0.58 4.05 -0.79
C GLY A 68 -0.17 3.34 -1.91
N ASN A 69 0.36 3.38 -3.12
CA ASN A 69 -0.26 2.78 -4.32
C ASN A 69 -0.30 1.23 -4.30
N GLY A 70 0.26 0.58 -3.28
CA GLY A 70 0.27 -0.87 -3.16
C GLY A 70 -1.10 -1.46 -2.84
N CYS A 71 -2.01 -0.69 -2.24
CA CYS A 71 -3.40 -1.09 -1.99
C CYS A 71 -4.19 -1.38 -3.28
N LEU A 72 -3.77 -0.88 -4.44
CA LEU A 72 -4.47 -1.15 -5.70
C LEU A 72 -4.05 -2.49 -6.33
N HIS A 73 -2.96 -3.07 -5.84
CA HIS A 73 -2.33 -4.25 -6.44
C HIS A 73 -2.59 -5.51 -5.62
N GLY A 74 -2.59 -6.67 -6.28
CA GLY A 74 -2.79 -7.96 -5.62
C GLY A 74 -1.50 -8.51 -4.98
N TYR A 75 -1.65 -9.57 -4.20
CA TYR A 75 -0.52 -10.24 -3.52
C TYR A 75 0.59 -10.74 -4.46
N ARG A 76 0.29 -11.02 -5.73
CA ARG A 76 1.30 -11.38 -6.75
C ARG A 76 2.30 -10.26 -6.99
N TRP A 77 1.78 -9.03 -7.13
CA TRP A 77 2.59 -7.84 -7.31
C TRP A 77 3.37 -7.51 -6.03
N MET A 78 2.72 -7.62 -4.87
CA MET A 78 3.38 -7.39 -3.59
C MET A 78 4.55 -8.36 -3.38
N HIS A 79 4.35 -9.65 -3.70
CA HIS A 79 5.40 -10.67 -3.63
C HIS A 79 6.59 -10.31 -4.54
N ARG A 80 6.33 -9.87 -5.78
CA ARG A 80 7.38 -9.40 -6.68
C ARG A 80 8.14 -8.22 -6.07
N ARG A 81 7.44 -7.25 -5.48
CA ARG A 81 8.07 -6.09 -4.83
C ARG A 81 8.91 -6.47 -3.61
N CYS A 82 8.48 -7.47 -2.83
CA CYS A 82 9.30 -8.03 -1.76
C CYS A 82 10.62 -8.61 -2.30
N VAL A 83 10.53 -9.41 -3.37
CA VAL A 83 11.72 -10.02 -4.01
C VAL A 83 12.66 -8.95 -4.56
N GLU A 84 12.14 -7.93 -5.26
CA GLU A 84 12.94 -6.82 -5.79
C GLU A 84 13.65 -6.02 -4.70
N ARG A 85 13.05 -5.92 -3.50
CA ARG A 85 13.67 -5.28 -2.33
C ARG A 85 14.74 -6.15 -1.67
N GLY A 86 14.86 -7.42 -2.06
CA GLY A 86 15.78 -8.41 -1.52
C GLY A 86 15.20 -9.25 -0.39
N LEU A 87 13.89 -9.21 -0.15
CA LEU A 87 13.23 -10.03 0.87
C LEU A 87 13.00 -11.44 0.35
N THR A 88 13.37 -12.44 1.15
CA THR A 88 13.12 -13.86 0.84
C THR A 88 11.87 -14.31 1.54
N VAL A 89 10.74 -14.33 0.82
CA VAL A 89 9.42 -14.65 1.36
C VAL A 89 8.66 -15.63 0.46
N LYS A 90 7.92 -16.54 1.09
CA LYS A 90 6.96 -17.38 0.37
C LYS A 90 5.77 -16.54 -0.07
N ARG A 91 5.23 -16.85 -1.24
CA ARG A 91 4.08 -16.14 -1.80
C ARG A 91 2.83 -16.29 -0.94
N ASP A 92 2.65 -17.45 -0.32
CA ASP A 92 1.52 -17.71 0.57
C ASP A 92 1.60 -16.84 1.81
N VAL A 93 2.78 -16.65 2.40
CA VAL A 93 2.96 -15.76 3.56
C VAL A 93 2.54 -14.33 3.22
N VAL A 94 2.96 -13.81 2.06
CA VAL A 94 2.55 -12.47 1.60
C VAL A 94 1.03 -12.39 1.44
N MET A 95 0.39 -13.43 0.90
CA MET A 95 -1.06 -13.48 0.77
C MET A 95 -1.78 -13.43 2.12
N HIS A 96 -1.31 -14.21 3.11
CA HIS A 96 -1.89 -14.21 4.45
C HIS A 96 -1.70 -12.87 5.15
N VAL A 97 -0.50 -12.27 5.04
CA VAL A 97 -0.22 -10.94 5.61
C VAL A 97 -1.15 -9.87 5.01
N ILE A 98 -1.32 -9.84 3.68
CA ILE A 98 -2.23 -8.88 3.05
C ILE A 98 -3.68 -9.12 3.49
N ARG A 99 -4.12 -10.38 3.59
CA ARG A 99 -5.47 -10.68 4.06
C ARG A 99 -5.70 -10.22 5.50
N ALA A 100 -4.67 -10.28 6.35
CA ALA A 100 -4.74 -9.80 7.72
C ALA A 100 -4.71 -8.26 7.81
N LEU A 101 -3.93 -7.59 6.96
CA LEU A 101 -3.78 -6.13 6.98
C LEU A 101 -4.89 -5.38 6.22
N ASP A 102 -5.40 -5.94 5.12
CA ASP A 102 -6.39 -5.34 4.22
C ASP A 102 -7.43 -6.39 3.78
N PRO A 103 -8.31 -6.84 4.71
CA PRO A 103 -9.35 -7.82 4.38
C PRO A 103 -10.36 -7.28 3.37
N GLU A 104 -10.70 -5.99 3.47
CA GLU A 104 -11.66 -5.34 2.58
C GLU A 104 -11.15 -5.23 1.14
N GLY A 105 -9.92 -4.78 0.93
CA GLY A 105 -9.33 -4.75 -0.41
C GLY A 105 -9.21 -6.15 -1.02
N VAL A 106 -8.95 -7.19 -0.21
CA VAL A 106 -8.98 -8.58 -0.70
C VAL A 106 -10.39 -8.99 -1.12
N ARG A 107 -11.41 -8.65 -0.34
CA ARG A 107 -12.82 -8.91 -0.64
C ARG A 107 -13.26 -8.20 -1.93
N LEU A 108 -12.96 -6.91 -2.08
CA LEU A 108 -13.26 -6.12 -3.28
C LEU A 108 -12.61 -6.70 -4.54
N ARG A 109 -11.35 -7.15 -4.47
CA ARG A 109 -10.71 -7.83 -5.61
C ARG A 109 -11.36 -9.17 -5.94
N ARG A 110 -11.91 -9.89 -4.94
CA ARG A 110 -12.64 -11.15 -5.15
C ARG A 110 -13.97 -10.92 -5.89
N THR A 111 -14.65 -9.79 -5.67
CA THR A 111 -15.89 -9.45 -6.39
C THR A 111 -15.65 -9.09 -7.87
N ARG A 112 -14.37 -9.00 -8.30
CA ARG A 112 -13.94 -8.57 -9.65
C ARG A 112 -14.44 -7.18 -10.03
N ARG A 113 -14.75 -6.34 -9.04
CA ARG A 113 -15.07 -4.93 -9.23
C ARG A 113 -13.89 -4.11 -8.74
N LEU A 114 -13.09 -3.59 -9.68
CA LEU A 114 -11.95 -2.74 -9.34
C LEU A 114 -12.45 -1.35 -8.97
N GLU A 115 -11.99 -0.84 -7.83
CA GLU A 115 -12.19 0.58 -7.51
C GLU A 115 -11.41 1.44 -8.51
N ARG A 116 -12.06 2.52 -8.96
CA ARG A 116 -11.45 3.46 -9.89
C ARG A 116 -10.37 4.26 -9.14
N ARG A 117 -9.16 4.28 -9.68
CA ARG A 117 -8.07 5.12 -9.15
C ARG A 117 -8.51 6.59 -9.17
N ARG A 118 -8.32 7.29 -8.05
CA ARG A 118 -8.46 8.75 -7.99
C ARG A 118 -7.13 9.36 -8.38
N TYR A 119 -7.12 10.14 -9.46
CA TYR A 119 -5.95 10.92 -9.86
C TYR A 119 -6.11 12.31 -9.28
N LEU A 120 -5.31 12.63 -8.26
CA LEU A 120 -5.12 14.00 -7.82
C LEU A 120 -4.01 14.58 -8.69
N SER A 121 -4.37 15.20 -9.81
CA SER A 121 -3.46 16.06 -10.54
C SER A 121 -3.58 17.46 -9.97
N VAL A 122 -2.50 17.99 -9.40
CA VAL A 122 -2.36 19.44 -9.21
C VAL A 122 -2.27 20.03 -10.61
N GLY A 123 -3.38 20.57 -11.11
CA GLY A 123 -3.41 21.21 -12.43
C GLY A 123 -2.41 22.37 -12.48
N PHE A 124 -1.83 22.60 -13.65
CA PHE A 124 -1.14 23.86 -13.96
C PHE A 124 -2.21 24.95 -13.95
N GLN A 125 -2.20 25.84 -12.96
CA GLN A 125 -3.12 26.98 -12.94
C GLN A 125 -2.72 27.91 -14.09
N THR A 126 -3.31 27.72 -15.26
CA THR A 126 -3.24 28.72 -16.33
C THR A 126 -4.03 29.93 -15.85
N SER A 127 -3.29 30.97 -15.46
CA SER A 127 -3.82 32.33 -15.38
C SER A 127 -4.30 32.69 -16.79
N HIS A 128 -5.61 32.59 -17.03
CA HIS A 128 -6.45 33.24 -18.05
C HIS A 128 -7.64 32.32 -18.42
N SER A 129 -8.86 32.86 -18.26
CA SER A 129 -10.18 32.29 -18.60
C SER A 129 -10.69 31.21 -17.63
N ILE A 130 -11.85 31.29 -16.96
CA ILE A 130 -13.13 31.89 -17.31
C ILE A 130 -13.88 32.30 -16.02
N TRP A 131 -14.41 33.53 -16.04
CA TRP A 131 -15.72 33.92 -15.51
C TRP A 131 -16.63 32.75 -15.07
N ILE A 132 -16.80 32.56 -13.77
CA ILE A 132 -18.09 32.16 -13.22
C ILE A 132 -18.61 33.41 -12.50
N PRO A 133 -19.73 34.01 -12.95
CA PRO A 133 -20.25 35.22 -12.36
C PRO A 133 -20.68 34.97 -10.92
N LEU A 134 -20.25 35.89 -10.06
CA LEU A 134 -20.85 36.27 -8.78
C LEU A 134 -22.33 35.86 -8.64
N ILE A 135 -22.60 34.90 -7.77
CA ILE A 135 -23.72 35.01 -6.83
C ILE A 135 -23.17 34.73 -5.42
N ASN A 136 -22.83 35.86 -4.79
CA ASN A 136 -23.07 36.19 -3.39
C ASN A 136 -22.42 35.33 -2.30
N LEU A 137 -21.20 35.71 -1.91
CA LEU A 137 -20.72 35.55 -0.54
C LEU A 137 -20.28 36.92 -0.05
N ASN A 138 -21.21 37.59 0.62
CA ASN A 138 -20.90 38.74 1.45
C ASN A 138 -19.83 38.33 2.48
N HIS A 139 -18.69 39.03 2.40
CA HIS A 139 -17.75 39.32 3.47
C HIS A 139 -17.18 38.15 4.29
N THR A 140 -16.04 37.62 3.81
CA THR A 140 -14.93 37.16 4.65
C THR A 140 -14.28 38.33 5.38
N VAL A 141 -14.11 38.19 6.70
CA VAL A 141 -12.89 38.61 7.40
C VAL A 141 -12.14 37.32 7.73
N LEU A 142 -10.95 37.16 7.15
CA LEU A 142 -9.93 36.23 7.63
C LEU A 142 -9.03 36.97 8.63
N PRO A 143 -8.42 36.24 9.58
CA PRO A 143 -6.98 36.36 9.77
C PRO A 143 -6.34 34.98 9.53
N SER A 144 -5.40 34.87 8.59
CA SER A 144 -3.98 35.23 8.70
C SER A 144 -3.23 34.39 9.74
N THR A 145 -2.03 33.97 9.30
CA THR A 145 -0.97 33.25 10.03
C THR A 145 -1.16 31.76 10.32
N ALA A 146 -0.59 30.91 9.46
CA ALA A 146 0.39 29.90 9.87
C ALA A 146 1.08 29.30 8.63
N VAL A 147 2.23 29.88 8.27
CA VAL A 147 3.25 29.23 7.44
C VAL A 147 4.18 28.51 8.40
N SER A 148 4.35 27.20 8.21
CA SER A 148 5.58 26.40 8.38
C SER A 148 5.27 25.04 8.99
N MET A 149 5.36 23.98 8.18
CA MET A 149 6.02 22.68 8.47
C MET A 149 5.47 21.57 7.56
N GLY A 150 6.40 20.83 6.95
CA GLY A 150 6.32 19.39 6.66
C GLY A 150 5.03 18.76 6.17
N PHE A 151 5.04 18.36 4.90
CA PHE A 151 4.87 16.98 4.44
C PHE A 151 3.96 16.02 5.26
N GLN A 152 2.95 15.48 4.55
CA GLN A 152 2.19 14.23 4.77
C GLN A 152 1.18 14.18 5.94
N GLU A 153 -0.12 14.10 5.58
CA GLU A 153 -0.95 12.90 5.82
C GLU A 153 -2.36 13.08 5.21
N GLU A 154 -2.56 12.56 3.99
CA GLU A 154 -3.92 12.25 3.52
C GLU A 154 -4.30 10.88 4.10
N TYR A 155 -5.08 10.91 5.18
CA TYR A 155 -5.71 9.74 5.77
C TYR A 155 -6.69 9.09 4.78
N CYS A 156 -6.38 7.87 4.37
CA CYS A 156 -7.36 6.93 3.83
C CYS A 156 -7.84 6.06 4.99
N GLY A 157 -9.04 6.33 5.50
CA GLY A 157 -9.61 5.57 6.60
C GLY A 157 -10.88 6.21 7.14
N SER A 158 -11.99 6.03 6.43
CA SER A 158 -13.33 6.24 6.98
C SER A 158 -13.57 5.22 8.10
N GLU A 159 -13.13 5.52 9.33
CA GLU A 159 -13.70 5.01 10.59
C GLU A 159 -13.07 5.60 11.89
N LEU A 160 -12.11 6.54 11.82
CA LEU A 160 -11.45 7.08 13.03
C LEU A 160 -11.73 8.56 13.36
N ILE A 161 -12.75 9.18 12.78
CA ILE A 161 -13.11 10.59 13.09
C ILE A 161 -14.16 10.68 14.23
N LEU A 162 -14.79 9.56 14.62
CA LEU A 162 -15.76 9.56 15.73
C LEU A 162 -15.17 9.21 17.10
N LEU A 163 -13.99 8.58 17.18
CA LEU A 163 -13.39 8.21 18.46
C LEU A 163 -12.45 9.29 19.05
N THR A 164 -11.87 10.14 18.21
CA THR A 164 -11.03 11.26 18.69
C THR A 164 -11.88 12.39 19.27
N THR A 165 -13.05 12.66 18.68
CA THR A 165 -13.97 13.70 19.19
C THR A 165 -14.64 13.32 20.52
N ILE A 166 -14.78 12.03 20.85
CA ILE A 166 -15.41 11.58 22.10
C ILE A 166 -14.43 11.60 23.29
N LEU A 167 -13.12 11.50 23.05
CA LEU A 167 -12.10 11.47 24.11
C LEU A 167 -11.59 12.86 24.54
N GLU A 168 -11.94 13.94 23.82
CA GLU A 168 -11.49 15.30 24.13
C GLU A 168 -12.48 16.13 24.97
N LEU A 169 -13.66 15.59 25.34
CA LEU A 169 -14.71 16.36 26.03
C LEU A 169 -15.14 15.87 27.43
N SER A 170 -14.58 14.81 28.01
CA SER A 170 -14.74 14.52 29.45
C SER A 170 -13.85 13.35 29.90
N PRO A 171 -12.94 13.54 30.87
CA PRO A 171 -12.06 12.46 31.33
C PRO A 171 -12.71 11.43 32.28
N ASP A 172 -14.01 11.52 32.59
CA ASP A 172 -14.62 10.73 33.68
C ASP A 172 -15.79 9.80 33.28
N ILE A 173 -15.76 9.19 32.08
CA ILE A 173 -16.83 8.25 31.67
C ILE A 173 -16.37 6.79 31.76
N SER A 174 -16.98 6.05 32.70
CA SER A 174 -16.77 4.62 32.92
C SER A 174 -17.29 3.76 31.76
N TRP A 175 -16.54 2.70 31.41
CA TRP A 175 -16.82 1.72 30.35
C TRP A 175 -18.25 1.14 30.36
N LYS A 176 -18.94 1.16 31.51
CA LYS A 176 -20.33 0.69 31.62
C LYS A 176 -21.33 1.60 30.87
N GLN A 177 -21.04 2.88 30.66
CA GLN A 177 -21.93 3.81 29.92
C GLN A 177 -21.79 3.71 28.39
N LEU A 178 -20.60 3.40 27.87
CA LEU A 178 -20.37 3.28 26.42
C LEU A 178 -21.08 2.07 25.78
N SER A 179 -21.30 1.00 26.56
CA SER A 179 -21.99 -0.20 26.07
C SER A 179 -23.47 0.02 25.70
N ARG A 180 -24.17 0.98 26.32
CA ARG A 180 -25.58 1.26 26.01
C ARG A 180 -25.81 2.09 24.74
N VAL A 181 -24.81 2.83 24.28
CA VAL A 181 -24.94 3.70 23.09
C VAL A 181 -24.74 2.90 21.79
N VAL A 182 -23.92 1.85 21.84
CA VAL A 182 -23.65 0.98 20.68
C VAL A 182 -24.86 0.11 20.33
N ASP A 183 -25.70 -0.27 21.30
CA ASP A 183 -26.88 -1.11 21.07
C ASP A 183 -28.06 -0.38 20.40
N VAL A 184 -28.11 0.96 20.43
CA VAL A 184 -29.21 1.74 19.82
C VAL A 184 -29.04 1.90 18.30
N HIS A 185 -27.82 1.82 17.77
CA HIS A 185 -27.55 2.02 16.34
C HIS A 185 -27.57 0.73 15.48
N SER A 186 -27.68 -0.44 16.11
CA SER A 186 -27.77 -1.71 15.38
C SER A 186 -29.22 -2.14 15.07
N SER A 187 -30.21 -1.51 15.68
CA SER A 187 -31.64 -1.88 15.53
C SER A 187 -32.40 -1.11 14.43
N SER A 188 -31.83 -0.04 13.86
CA SER A 188 -32.53 0.79 12.85
C SER A 188 -32.25 0.41 11.38
N LEU A 189 -31.44 -0.63 11.12
CA LEU A 189 -31.06 -1.05 9.76
C LEU A 189 -31.73 -2.35 9.26
N LEU A 190 -32.79 -2.84 9.91
CA LEU A 190 -33.45 -4.12 9.53
C LEU A 190 -34.98 -4.09 9.33
N THR A 191 -35.61 -2.95 9.09
CA THR A 191 -37.02 -2.93 8.62
C THR A 191 -37.23 -1.97 7.46
N GLY A 192 -36.65 -2.31 6.31
CA GLY A 192 -37.13 -1.84 5.01
C GLY A 192 -38.17 -2.82 4.48
N GLU A 193 -39.45 -2.52 4.68
CA GLU A 193 -40.57 -3.31 4.16
C GLU A 193 -40.49 -3.44 2.62
N ARG A 194 -40.54 -4.69 2.13
CA ARG A 194 -40.82 -4.98 0.72
C ARG A 194 -42.32 -5.05 0.54
N LYS A 195 -42.88 -4.13 -0.24
CA LYS A 195 -44.26 -4.20 -0.74
C LYS A 195 -44.36 -5.28 -1.84
N PRO A 196 -45.33 -6.21 -1.81
CA PRO A 196 -45.51 -7.18 -2.88
C PRO A 196 -46.20 -6.56 -4.11
N PRO A 197 -45.90 -7.01 -5.34
CA PRO A 197 -46.60 -6.56 -6.54
C PRO A 197 -48.01 -7.17 -6.62
N GLN A 198 -48.93 -6.40 -7.21
CA GLN A 198 -50.29 -6.83 -7.58
C GLN A 198 -50.28 -7.72 -8.81
#